data_AF-A0A9K3LSL6-F1
#
_entry.id   AF-A0A9K3LSL6-F1
#
_cell.length_a   1.000
_cell.length_b   1.000
_cell.length_c   1.000
_cell.angle_alpha   90.00
_cell.angle_beta   90.00
_cell.angle_gamma   90.00
#
_symmetry.space_group_name_H-M   'P 1'
#
loop_
_entity.id
_entity.type
_entity.pdbx_description
1 polymer ?
#
loop_
_entity_poly.entity_id
_entity_poly.type
_entity_poly.pdbx_seq_one_letter_code
_entity_poly.pdbx_strand_id
1 'polypeptide(L)'
;MKITLSFYTLFALVAAFGVDAFSPSSMKSSKRGGAGVSSSTSLKSHFTCINTKLYNKESLLKALRDLGIQNIQTTSSSSNKEDNQRLIARGYQGNTMEADIVIPQANNYDVAFCYDGKTYQLVADLQFWQQSMPVDAFMEKVQQKYAIHTLVDTSAQEGFQVETVTQSVDGTVTMQLSRYNTAGM
;
A
#
# COMPACT_ATOMS: atom_id res chain seq x y z
N MET A 1 -20.85 -38.67 0.73
CA MET A 1 -21.20 -38.35 2.13
C MET A 1 -20.69 -36.94 2.41
N LYS A 2 -21.59 -35.96 2.59
CA LYS A 2 -21.24 -34.53 2.70
C LYS A 2 -20.92 -34.22 4.17
N ILE A 3 -19.74 -33.72 4.47
CA ILE A 3 -19.34 -33.29 5.80
C ILE A 3 -19.43 -31.76 5.82
N THR A 4 -20.48 -31.26 6.49
CA THR A 4 -20.71 -29.84 6.75
C THR A 4 -19.98 -29.48 8.03
N LEU A 5 -19.02 -28.55 7.96
CA LEU A 5 -18.34 -27.99 9.14
C LEU A 5 -19.01 -26.65 9.52
N SER A 6 -19.75 -26.66 10.62
CA SER A 6 -20.34 -25.47 11.23
C SER A 6 -19.30 -24.75 12.08
N PHE A 7 -19.05 -23.48 11.78
CA PHE A 7 -18.21 -22.59 12.58
C PHE A 7 -18.97 -22.17 13.86
N TYR A 8 -18.41 -22.48 15.03
CA TYR A 8 -18.85 -21.87 16.29
C TYR A 8 -17.95 -20.66 16.60
N THR A 9 -18.55 -19.47 16.56
CA THR A 9 -17.92 -18.22 17.00
C THR A 9 -18.02 -18.14 18.52
N LEU A 10 -16.89 -18.12 19.22
CA LEU A 10 -16.85 -17.84 20.66
C LEU A 10 -16.55 -16.36 20.88
N PHE A 11 -17.52 -15.64 21.43
CA PHE A 11 -17.32 -14.32 22.03
C PHE A 11 -16.53 -14.49 23.34
N ALA A 12 -15.43 -13.76 23.50
CA ALA A 12 -14.79 -13.55 24.79
C ALA A 12 -14.65 -12.04 25.07
N LEU A 13 -15.06 -11.69 26.28
CA LEU A 13 -15.31 -10.37 26.83
C LEU A 13 -14.13 -9.94 27.74
N VAL A 14 -13.68 -8.69 27.57
CA VAL A 14 -13.09 -7.75 28.57
C VAL A 14 -11.71 -8.03 29.21
N ALA A 15 -10.83 -7.02 29.15
CA ALA A 15 -10.25 -6.38 30.34
C ALA A 15 -9.69 -4.99 29.98
N ALA A 16 -10.16 -3.98 30.72
CA ALA A 16 -9.70 -2.59 30.66
C ALA A 16 -8.43 -2.41 31.50
N PHE A 17 -7.46 -1.63 31.00
CA PHE A 17 -6.39 -1.10 31.84
C PHE A 17 -6.03 0.33 31.45
N GLY A 18 -6.24 1.24 32.41
CA GLY A 18 -5.33 2.34 32.77
C GLY A 18 -5.15 3.47 31.77
N VAL A 19 -5.93 4.54 31.93
CA VAL A 19 -5.51 5.88 31.53
C VAL A 19 -4.69 6.48 32.67
N ASP A 20 -3.42 6.82 32.42
CA ASP A 20 -2.69 7.79 33.24
C ASP A 20 -2.43 9.03 32.41
N ALA A 21 -3.06 10.13 32.84
CA ALA A 21 -2.96 11.44 32.27
C ALA A 21 -1.92 12.29 33.01
N PHE A 22 -1.10 13.00 32.23
CA PHE A 22 -0.64 14.38 32.44
C PHE A 22 0.38 14.68 33.56
N SER A 23 1.61 15.08 33.16
CA SER A 23 2.05 16.49 33.23
C SER A 23 3.44 16.70 32.59
N PRO A 24 3.65 17.72 31.73
CA PRO A 24 4.96 18.09 31.20
C PRO A 24 5.71 19.05 32.14
N SER A 25 6.98 18.76 32.40
CA SER A 25 7.87 19.68 33.14
C SER A 25 8.32 20.86 32.26
N SER A 26 8.28 22.03 32.88
CA SER A 26 8.65 23.34 32.35
C SER A 26 10.14 23.47 31.94
N MET A 27 10.31 24.15 30.81
CA MET A 27 11.46 24.89 30.24
C MET A 27 12.80 24.96 30.98
N LYS A 28 13.88 24.80 30.20
CA LYS A 28 14.97 25.80 30.15
C LYS A 28 15.48 26.01 28.73
N SER A 29 15.30 27.24 28.26
CA SER A 29 15.83 27.80 27.02
C SER A 29 17.37 27.77 27.04
N SER A 30 18.00 27.25 26.00
CA SER A 30 19.39 27.59 25.66
C SER A 30 19.49 27.94 24.18
N LYS A 31 19.77 29.21 23.95
CA LYS A 31 19.98 29.88 22.68
C LYS A 31 21.30 29.40 22.07
N ARG A 32 21.24 28.71 20.93
CA ARG A 32 22.37 28.62 19.98
C ARG A 32 21.86 28.83 18.57
N GLY A 33 22.36 29.90 17.95
CA GLY A 33 22.14 30.18 16.54
C GLY A 33 22.73 29.07 15.67
N GLY A 34 21.99 28.71 14.65
CA GLY A 34 22.38 27.77 13.61
C GLY A 34 21.44 28.00 12.43
N ALA A 35 22.03 28.19 11.26
CA ALA A 35 21.39 28.60 10.01
C ALA A 35 20.01 27.98 9.79
N GLY A 36 19.00 28.83 9.62
CA GLY A 36 17.71 28.42 9.10
C GLY A 36 17.88 27.95 7.66
N VAL A 37 17.95 26.65 7.46
CA VAL A 37 17.46 26.04 6.22
C VAL A 37 15.97 26.37 6.21
N SER A 38 15.61 27.45 5.51
CA SER A 38 14.25 27.67 5.09
C SER A 38 13.90 26.53 4.14
N SER A 39 13.32 25.46 4.65
CA SER A 39 12.51 24.55 3.84
C SER A 39 11.35 25.41 3.34
N SER A 40 11.52 25.97 2.15
CA SER A 40 10.46 26.59 1.38
C SER A 40 9.44 25.51 1.03
N THR A 41 8.60 25.13 1.98
CA THR A 41 7.37 24.40 1.69
C THR A 41 6.46 25.41 1.00
N SER A 42 6.57 25.48 -0.32
CA SER A 42 5.56 26.11 -1.15
C SER A 42 4.23 25.43 -0.82
N LEU A 43 3.36 26.12 -0.08
CA LEU A 43 1.97 25.72 0.20
C LEU A 43 1.10 25.79 -1.07
N LYS A 44 1.63 25.35 -2.22
CA LYS A 44 0.97 25.38 -3.52
C LYS A 44 0.84 24.00 -4.17
N SER A 45 1.10 22.93 -3.44
CA SER A 45 0.74 21.58 -3.84
C SER A 45 0.32 20.78 -2.61
N HIS A 46 -0.97 20.41 -2.53
CA HIS A 46 -1.53 19.60 -1.44
C HIS A 46 -1.24 18.10 -1.59
N PHE A 47 -0.57 17.69 -2.67
CA PHE A 47 -0.17 16.32 -2.85
C PHE A 47 0.87 15.93 -1.81
N THR A 48 0.53 14.94 -0.99
CA THR A 48 1.47 14.24 -0.15
C THR A 48 2.07 13.08 -0.93
N CYS A 49 3.39 12.94 -0.86
CA CYS A 49 4.09 11.80 -1.41
C CYS A 49 4.61 10.91 -0.28
N ILE A 50 4.30 9.62 -0.37
CA ILE A 50 4.77 8.59 0.56
C ILE A 50 5.71 7.66 -0.22
N ASN A 51 6.99 7.69 0.15
CA ASN A 51 8.01 6.81 -0.40
C ASN A 51 7.77 5.36 0.05
N THR A 52 7.90 4.43 -0.88
CA THR A 52 7.68 3.01 -0.60
C THR A 52 8.85 2.15 -1.13
N LYS A 53 8.81 0.84 -0.85
CA LYS A 53 9.73 -0.16 -1.43
C LYS A 53 8.99 -1.11 -2.37
N LEU A 54 8.08 -0.55 -3.17
CA LEU A 54 7.30 -1.28 -4.17
C LEU A 54 8.04 -1.15 -5.52
N TYR A 55 8.47 -2.27 -6.10
CA TYR A 55 9.30 -2.28 -7.32
C TYR A 55 8.54 -2.77 -8.55
N ASN A 56 7.78 -3.85 -8.38
CA ASN A 56 7.09 -4.52 -9.46
C ASN A 56 5.66 -3.98 -9.62
N LYS A 57 5.33 -3.47 -10.82
CA LYS A 57 3.99 -2.95 -11.13
C LYS A 57 2.91 -4.01 -11.00
N GLU A 58 3.16 -5.22 -11.47
CA GLU A 58 2.17 -6.31 -11.47
C GLU A 58 1.85 -6.79 -10.07
N SER A 59 2.85 -7.01 -9.21
CA SER A 59 2.63 -7.39 -7.81
C SER A 59 1.87 -6.28 -7.05
N LEU A 60 2.14 -5.00 -7.36
CA LEU A 60 1.39 -3.87 -6.81
C LEU A 60 -0.08 -3.89 -7.27
N LEU A 61 -0.33 -4.12 -8.56
CA LEU A 61 -1.70 -4.21 -9.08
C LEU A 61 -2.46 -5.39 -8.48
N LYS A 62 -1.83 -6.55 -8.33
CA LYS A 62 -2.43 -7.71 -7.63
C LYS A 62 -2.78 -7.33 -6.18
N ALA A 63 -1.87 -6.70 -5.46
CA ALA A 63 -2.09 -6.26 -4.08
C ALA A 63 -3.27 -5.26 -3.95
N LEU A 64 -3.38 -4.30 -4.87
CA LEU A 64 -4.49 -3.33 -4.88
C LEU A 64 -5.84 -3.99 -5.17
N ARG A 65 -5.89 -4.93 -6.13
CA ARG A 65 -7.11 -5.69 -6.44
C ARG A 65 -7.56 -6.55 -5.26
N ASP A 66 -6.61 -7.16 -4.55
CA ASP A 66 -6.87 -7.95 -3.34
C ASP A 66 -7.37 -7.11 -2.15
N LEU A 67 -7.22 -5.78 -2.20
CA LEU A 67 -7.84 -4.85 -1.26
C LEU A 67 -9.25 -4.41 -1.68
N GLY A 68 -9.75 -4.93 -2.79
CA GLY A 68 -11.06 -4.57 -3.33
C GLY A 68 -11.06 -3.27 -4.13
N ILE A 69 -9.90 -2.73 -4.49
CA ILE A 69 -9.82 -1.58 -5.41
C ILE A 69 -10.11 -2.08 -6.82
N GLN A 70 -11.33 -1.87 -7.30
CA GLN A 70 -11.76 -2.36 -8.62
C GLN A 70 -11.47 -1.37 -9.75
N ASN A 71 -11.60 -0.07 -9.46
CA ASN A 71 -11.45 0.99 -10.45
C ASN A 71 -9.99 1.44 -10.53
N ILE A 72 -9.11 0.59 -11.06
CA ILE A 72 -7.69 0.94 -11.25
C ILE A 72 -7.45 1.25 -12.72
N GLN A 73 -6.95 2.44 -13.01
CA GLN A 73 -6.43 2.81 -14.32
C GLN A 73 -4.91 2.57 -14.32
N THR A 74 -4.39 1.97 -15.38
CA THR A 74 -2.96 1.71 -15.54
C THR A 74 -2.48 2.20 -16.89
N THR A 75 -1.25 2.74 -16.97
CA THR A 75 -0.63 3.02 -18.27
C THR A 75 -0.60 1.71 -19.07
N SER A 76 -1.25 1.73 -20.23
CA SER A 76 -1.45 0.55 -21.06
C SER A 76 -0.11 0.04 -21.57
N SER A 77 0.30 -1.15 -21.13
CA SER A 77 1.26 -1.97 -21.88
C SER A 77 0.51 -2.70 -23.00
N SER A 78 -0.30 -1.99 -23.79
CA SER A 78 -1.01 -2.60 -24.92
C SER A 78 -0.14 -2.52 -26.17
N SER A 79 -0.15 -3.60 -26.94
CA SER A 79 0.73 -4.01 -28.03
C SER A 79 0.81 -3.10 -29.27
N ASN A 80 0.37 -1.84 -29.18
CA ASN A 80 0.58 -0.83 -30.21
C ASN A 80 1.48 0.27 -29.65
N LYS A 81 2.72 0.27 -30.15
CA LYS A 81 3.88 1.04 -29.67
C LYS A 81 3.78 2.56 -29.89
N GLU A 82 2.59 3.09 -30.19
CA GLU A 82 2.41 4.47 -30.66
C GLU A 82 1.64 5.37 -29.68
N ASP A 83 0.84 4.82 -28.76
CA ASP A 83 0.17 5.61 -27.72
C ASP A 83 0.88 5.44 -26.38
N ASN A 84 1.94 6.22 -26.17
CA ASN A 84 2.53 6.44 -24.85
C ASN A 84 1.58 7.30 -24.00
N GLN A 85 0.38 6.78 -23.74
CA GLN A 85 -0.67 7.51 -23.05
C GLN A 85 -0.34 7.55 -21.55
N ARG A 86 0.24 8.68 -21.14
CA ARG A 86 0.49 8.99 -19.74
C ARG A 86 -0.85 9.17 -19.03
N LEU A 87 -1.04 8.47 -17.91
CA LEU A 87 -2.23 8.69 -17.10
C LEU A 87 -2.07 9.97 -16.30
N ILE A 88 -3.18 10.66 -16.09
CA ILE A 88 -3.23 11.91 -15.35
C ILE A 88 -4.11 11.72 -14.12
N ALA A 89 -3.52 11.87 -12.94
CA ALA A 89 -4.22 11.90 -11.67
C ALA A 89 -4.67 13.33 -11.33
N ARG A 90 -5.89 13.48 -10.81
CA ARG A 90 -6.49 14.76 -10.44
C ARG A 90 -6.32 15.06 -8.95
N GLY A 91 -6.08 16.31 -8.59
CA GLY A 91 -6.00 16.77 -7.21
C GLY A 91 -6.54 18.19 -7.02
N TYR A 92 -6.11 18.84 -5.93
CA TYR A 92 -6.70 20.10 -5.48
C TYR A 92 -6.56 21.25 -6.48
N GLN A 93 -7.65 22.03 -6.62
CA GLN A 93 -7.73 23.21 -7.48
C GLN A 93 -7.36 22.96 -8.96
N GLY A 94 -7.62 21.76 -9.48
CA GLY A 94 -7.30 21.41 -10.86
C GLY A 94 -5.82 21.07 -11.07
N ASN A 95 -5.05 20.91 -10.00
CA ASN A 95 -3.72 20.35 -10.10
C ASN A 95 -3.82 18.91 -10.64
N THR A 96 -2.97 18.60 -11.61
CA THR A 96 -2.89 17.29 -12.22
C THR A 96 -1.46 16.81 -12.25
N MET A 97 -1.26 15.50 -12.15
CA MET A 97 0.08 14.91 -12.27
C MET A 97 0.06 13.65 -13.10
N GLU A 98 1.20 13.37 -13.73
CA GLU A 98 1.41 12.11 -14.43
C GLU A 98 1.59 10.97 -13.42
N ALA A 99 0.99 9.84 -13.72
CA ALA A 99 1.04 8.64 -12.88
C ALA A 99 1.07 7.37 -13.71
N ASP A 100 1.57 6.29 -13.11
CA ASP A 100 1.61 4.97 -13.74
C ASP A 100 0.35 4.14 -13.42
N ILE A 101 -0.18 4.38 -12.23
CA ILE A 101 -1.39 3.77 -11.70
C ILE A 101 -2.23 4.88 -11.09
N VAL A 102 -3.49 4.97 -11.47
CA VAL A 102 -4.45 5.93 -10.91
C VAL A 102 -5.64 5.17 -10.34
N ILE A 103 -6.04 5.52 -9.13
CA ILE A 103 -7.21 5.03 -8.42
C ILE A 103 -8.17 6.22 -8.30
N PRO A 104 -9.15 6.34 -9.21
CA PRO A 104 -10.09 7.43 -9.18
C PRO A 104 -11.00 7.34 -7.96
N GLN A 105 -11.26 8.48 -7.34
CA GLN A 105 -12.22 8.60 -6.25
C GLN A 105 -13.47 9.35 -6.69
N ALA A 106 -14.58 9.14 -5.98
CA ALA A 106 -15.85 9.79 -6.27
C ALA A 106 -15.80 11.32 -6.12
N ASN A 107 -14.91 11.84 -5.26
CA ASN A 107 -14.70 13.27 -5.05
C ASN A 107 -13.79 13.94 -6.08
N ASN A 108 -13.30 13.22 -7.10
CA ASN A 108 -12.35 13.70 -8.11
C ASN A 108 -10.96 14.09 -7.58
N TYR A 109 -10.59 13.62 -6.37
CA TYR A 109 -9.23 13.66 -5.86
C TYR A 109 -8.66 12.25 -5.95
N ASP A 110 -7.87 12.00 -6.97
CA ASP A 110 -7.41 10.67 -7.29
C ASP A 110 -6.21 10.30 -6.41
N VAL A 111 -6.07 9.00 -6.15
CA VAL A 111 -4.88 8.41 -5.53
C VAL A 111 -4.02 7.83 -6.63
N ALA A 112 -2.74 8.15 -6.64
CA ALA A 112 -1.82 7.73 -7.68
C ALA A 112 -0.66 6.92 -7.12
N PHE A 113 -0.13 6.00 -7.94
CA PHE A 113 1.23 5.50 -7.77
C PHE A 113 2.09 5.95 -8.95
N CYS A 114 3.21 6.60 -8.62
CA CYS A 114 4.16 7.14 -9.58
C CYS A 114 5.50 6.41 -9.43
N TYR A 115 6.09 5.96 -10.52
CA TYR A 115 7.40 5.34 -10.53
C TYR A 115 8.50 6.42 -10.55
N ASP A 116 9.37 6.42 -9.54
CA ASP A 116 10.44 7.43 -9.39
C ASP A 116 11.74 7.06 -10.15
N GLY A 117 11.72 5.97 -10.92
CA GLY A 117 12.91 5.39 -11.55
C GLY A 117 13.51 4.20 -10.79
N LYS A 118 13.10 3.97 -9.53
CA LYS A 118 13.52 2.86 -8.69
C LYS A 118 12.34 2.13 -8.04
N THR A 119 11.39 2.87 -7.51
CA THR A 119 10.25 2.38 -6.72
C THR A 119 9.00 3.18 -7.05
N TYR A 120 7.85 2.57 -6.83
CA TYR A 120 6.57 3.27 -6.85
C TYR A 120 6.40 4.08 -5.55
N GLN A 121 5.88 5.29 -5.67
CA GLN A 121 5.53 6.15 -4.55
C GLN A 121 4.02 6.38 -4.56
N LEU A 122 3.38 6.35 -3.40
CA LEU A 122 1.98 6.73 -3.28
C LEU A 122 1.92 8.26 -3.28
N VAL A 123 1.11 8.83 -4.18
CA VAL A 123 0.89 10.28 -4.26
C VAL A 123 -0.60 10.56 -4.19
N ALA A 124 -1.02 11.33 -3.18
CA ALA A 124 -2.43 11.63 -2.94
C ALA A 124 -2.61 12.92 -2.13
N ASP A 125 -3.78 13.53 -2.24
CA ASP A 125 -4.19 14.57 -1.30
C ASP A 125 -4.87 13.92 -0.08
N LEU A 126 -4.18 13.91 1.06
CA LEU A 126 -4.65 13.23 2.26
C LEU A 126 -5.87 13.92 2.90
N GLN A 127 -6.07 15.21 2.64
CA GLN A 127 -7.26 15.92 3.15
C GLN A 127 -8.54 15.45 2.45
N PHE A 128 -8.41 14.92 1.22
CA PHE A 128 -9.51 14.41 0.40
C PHE A 128 -9.46 12.89 0.23
N TRP A 129 -8.80 12.18 1.14
CA TRP A 129 -8.72 10.72 1.15
C TRP A 129 -10.10 10.09 1.41
N GLN A 130 -10.57 9.22 0.50
CA GLN A 130 -11.88 8.55 0.58
C GLN A 130 -11.80 7.03 0.43
N GLN A 131 -10.65 6.43 0.71
CA GLN A 131 -10.58 4.97 0.79
C GLN A 131 -11.24 4.46 2.08
N SER A 132 -11.56 3.17 2.11
CA SER A 132 -12.26 2.52 3.23
C SER A 132 -11.50 2.54 4.56
N MET A 133 -10.21 2.86 4.54
CA MET A 133 -9.33 2.92 5.71
C MET A 133 -8.35 4.10 5.61
N PRO A 134 -7.80 4.59 6.73
CA PRO A 134 -6.79 5.65 6.73
C PRO A 134 -5.56 5.28 5.89
N VAL A 135 -4.84 6.29 5.39
CA VAL A 135 -3.70 6.10 4.47
C VAL A 135 -2.61 5.16 5.04
N ASP A 136 -2.31 5.24 6.33
CA ASP A 136 -1.28 4.40 6.95
C ASP A 136 -1.69 2.93 6.95
N ALA A 137 -2.93 2.63 7.38
CA ALA A 137 -3.48 1.28 7.35
C ALA A 137 -3.61 0.75 5.91
N PHE A 138 -4.00 1.61 4.97
CA PHE A 138 -4.04 1.27 3.55
C PHE A 138 -2.65 0.84 3.06
N MET A 139 -1.63 1.66 3.34
CA MET A 139 -0.27 1.37 2.90
C MET A 139 0.33 0.13 3.56
N GLU A 140 0.04 -0.11 4.84
CA GLU A 140 0.43 -1.33 5.54
C GLU A 140 -0.14 -2.58 4.83
N LYS A 141 -1.43 -2.55 4.50
CA LYS A 141 -2.11 -3.66 3.82
C LYS A 141 -1.63 -3.84 2.37
N VAL A 142 -1.38 -2.75 1.65
CA VAL A 142 -0.76 -2.79 0.31
C VAL A 142 0.61 -3.45 0.39
N GLN A 143 1.46 -3.05 1.33
CA GLN A 143 2.81 -3.60 1.49
C GLN A 143 2.78 -5.09 1.84
N GLN A 144 1.91 -5.49 2.76
CA GLN A 144 1.74 -6.90 3.15
C GLN A 144 1.33 -7.76 1.94
N LYS A 145 0.28 -7.36 1.21
CA LYS A 145 -0.19 -8.11 0.04
C LYS A 145 0.82 -8.08 -1.10
N TYR A 146 1.50 -6.96 -1.32
CA TYR A 146 2.57 -6.86 -2.29
C TYR A 146 3.69 -7.85 -2.00
N ALA A 147 4.16 -7.93 -0.76
CA ALA A 147 5.20 -8.86 -0.35
C ALA A 147 4.81 -10.32 -0.63
N ILE A 148 3.55 -10.68 -0.33
CA ILE A 148 3.02 -12.01 -0.65
C ILE A 148 3.09 -12.26 -2.16
N HIS A 149 2.51 -11.37 -2.99
CA HIS A 149 2.51 -11.54 -4.44
C HIS A 149 3.91 -11.61 -5.03
N THR A 150 4.82 -10.74 -4.59
CA THR A 150 6.23 -10.80 -5.02
C THR A 150 6.87 -12.13 -4.66
N LEU A 151 6.69 -12.61 -3.42
CA LEU A 151 7.25 -13.90 -3.01
C LEU A 151 6.66 -15.07 -3.81
N VAL A 152 5.35 -15.07 -4.06
CA VAL A 152 4.70 -16.11 -4.87
C VAL A 152 5.24 -16.10 -6.30
N ASP A 153 5.32 -14.92 -6.92
CA ASP A 153 5.81 -14.77 -8.29
C ASP A 153 7.28 -15.19 -8.42
N THR A 154 8.15 -14.77 -7.49
CA THR A 154 9.57 -15.16 -7.51
C THR A 154 9.77 -16.62 -7.14
N SER A 155 9.01 -17.16 -6.20
CA SER A 155 9.12 -18.58 -5.78
C SER A 155 8.73 -19.51 -6.92
N ALA A 156 7.69 -19.16 -7.69
CA ALA A 156 7.29 -19.91 -8.87
C ALA A 156 8.39 -19.96 -9.94
N GLN A 157 9.11 -18.85 -10.16
CA GLN A 157 10.25 -18.78 -11.08
C GLN A 157 11.42 -19.69 -10.65
N GLU A 158 11.61 -19.84 -9.34
CA GLU A 158 12.64 -20.71 -8.75
C GLU A 158 12.22 -22.19 -8.62
N GLY A 159 11.03 -22.54 -9.14
CA GLY A 159 10.52 -23.92 -9.15
C GLY A 159 9.87 -24.37 -7.84
N PHE A 160 9.43 -23.42 -7.01
CA PHE A 160 8.60 -23.69 -5.84
C PHE A 160 7.11 -23.52 -6.16
N GLN A 161 6.28 -24.30 -5.48
CA GLN A 161 4.83 -24.18 -5.49
C GLN A 161 4.36 -23.73 -4.11
N VAL A 162 3.37 -22.83 -4.09
CA VAL A 162 2.72 -22.38 -2.85
C VAL A 162 1.72 -23.44 -2.42
N GLU A 163 1.90 -24.01 -1.22
CA GLU A 163 0.96 -24.97 -0.65
C GLU A 163 -0.13 -24.27 0.16
N THR A 164 0.26 -23.30 0.99
CA THR A 164 -0.67 -22.60 1.87
C THR A 164 -0.15 -21.21 2.21
N VAL A 165 -1.07 -20.24 2.30
CA VAL A 165 -0.83 -18.91 2.88
C VAL A 165 -1.84 -18.74 4.01
N THR A 166 -1.36 -18.61 5.25
CA THR A 166 -2.19 -18.38 6.44
C THR A 166 -1.91 -17.02 7.06
N GLN A 167 -2.96 -16.32 7.47
CA GLN A 167 -2.86 -15.10 8.24
C GLN A 167 -3.36 -15.33 9.67
N SER A 168 -2.53 -14.96 10.63
CA SER A 168 -2.84 -14.99 12.06
C SER A 168 -3.60 -13.73 12.49
N VAL A 169 -4.25 -13.80 13.65
CA VAL A 169 -5.05 -12.68 14.20
C VAL A 169 -4.20 -11.45 14.53
N ASP A 170 -2.94 -11.66 14.87
CA ASP A 170 -1.93 -10.61 15.11
C ASP A 170 -1.41 -9.95 13.82
N GLY A 171 -1.88 -10.41 12.65
CA GLY A 171 -1.46 -9.91 11.35
C GLY A 171 -0.26 -10.64 10.74
N THR A 172 0.36 -11.58 11.46
CA THR A 172 1.46 -12.41 10.94
C THR A 172 0.99 -13.24 9.75
N VAL A 173 1.74 -13.24 8.66
CA VAL A 173 1.47 -14.07 7.48
C VAL A 173 2.54 -15.15 7.38
N THR A 174 2.11 -16.40 7.29
CA THR A 174 2.97 -17.57 7.09
C THR A 174 2.67 -18.20 5.74
N MET A 175 3.72 -18.49 4.98
CA MET A 175 3.62 -19.13 3.67
C MET A 175 4.43 -20.43 3.66
N GLN A 176 3.78 -21.51 3.25
CA GLN A 176 4.42 -22.82 3.05
C GLN A 176 4.64 -23.05 1.56
N LEU A 177 5.87 -23.39 1.22
CA LEU A 177 6.32 -23.64 -0.14
C LEU A 177 6.89 -25.05 -0.23
N SER A 178 6.57 -25.78 -1.30
CA SER A 178 7.25 -27.02 -1.66
C SER A 178 7.95 -26.88 -3.01
N ARG A 179 8.96 -27.71 -3.25
CA ARG A 179 9.71 -27.73 -4.51
C ARG A 179 9.33 -28.99 -5.28
N TYR A 180 9.16 -28.87 -6.59
CA TYR A 180 9.04 -30.07 -7.43
C TYR A 180 10.31 -30.91 -7.28
N ASN A 181 10.18 -32.12 -6.76
CA ASN A 181 11.26 -33.09 -6.83
C ASN A 181 11.14 -33.82 -8.16
N THR A 182 11.95 -33.44 -9.14
CA THR A 182 12.13 -34.22 -10.36
C THR A 182 13.01 -35.44 -10.06
N ALA A 183 12.53 -36.35 -9.19
CA ALA A 183 13.15 -37.66 -8.98
C ALA A 183 12.27 -38.69 -9.69
N GLY A 184 12.47 -38.84 -11.00
CA GLY A 184 11.74 -39.82 -11.80
C GLY A 184 11.73 -39.55 -13.30
N MET A 185 12.91 -39.44 -13.91
CA MET A 185 13.13 -39.78 -15.32
C MET A 185 14.43 -40.57 -15.43
#